data_AF-A0A8I3A3Y5-F1
#
_entry.id   AF-A0A8I3A3Y5-F1
#
_cell.length_a   1.000
_cell.length_b   1.000
_cell.length_c   1.000
_cell.angle_alpha   90.00
_cell.angle_beta   90.00
_cell.angle_gamma   90.00
#
_symmetry.space_group_name_H-M   'P 1'
#
loop_
_entity.id
_entity.type
_entity.pdbx_description
1 polymer ?
#
loop_
_entity_poly.entity_id
_entity_poly.type
_entity_poly.pdbx_seq_one_letter_code
_entity_poly.pdbx_strand_id
1 'polypeptide(L)'
;MGVCRQWREIALCTPLLWSSLDTTSKPGTEVRRIYPADQARYKDWLSRSGNCPISITVAFEEHENRFWMEEWMRFVCSYRSRFGRLQVVDECGVDWDRLLWDSDKLEYFSLQSRSKPHAKLETRQILAYLKTLVLDQVVVDHSTLRCSQWLNITHLAVKLPDEQNCPVDEFVEAIGYFPSLQVLLYGRVTDDAAEELRNLVWYTLRSVTLVVHKELEQEQPIFIPELRLREQQPVILPVLDFWMMRCARKPLVTWLEQNANVRWT
;
A
#
# COMPACT_ATOMS: atom_id res chain seq x y z
N MET A 1 15.35 34.18 6.94
CA MET A 1 15.27 33.77 8.35
C MET A 1 16.00 32.44 8.48
N GLY A 2 17.10 32.38 9.22
CA GLY A 2 17.84 31.14 9.45
C GLY A 2 17.18 30.31 10.55
N VAL A 3 17.14 28.99 10.39
CA VAL A 3 16.82 28.06 11.47
C VAL A 3 17.89 28.22 12.56
N CYS A 4 17.52 28.45 13.83
CA CYS A 4 18.52 28.62 14.88
C CYS A 4 19.30 27.31 15.10
N ARG A 5 20.54 27.42 15.61
CA ARG A 5 21.45 26.27 15.81
C ARG A 5 20.80 25.13 16.59
N GLN A 6 20.02 25.45 17.62
CA GLN A 6 19.34 24.48 18.47
C GLN A 6 18.33 23.62 17.69
N TRP A 7 17.52 24.23 16.81
CA TRP A 7 16.58 23.49 15.96
C TRP A 7 17.29 22.56 14.99
N ARG A 8 18.44 22.97 14.47
CA ARG A 8 19.27 22.10 13.62
C ARG A 8 19.79 20.90 14.41
N GLU A 9 20.32 21.11 15.61
CA GLU A 9 20.80 20.02 16.47
C GLU A 9 19.68 19.03 16.81
N ILE A 10 18.49 19.51 17.19
CA ILE A 10 17.32 18.67 17.44
C ILE A 10 16.95 17.86 16.19
N ALA A 11 16.88 18.50 15.03
CA ALA A 11 16.53 17.83 13.78
C ALA A 11 17.52 16.72 13.44
N LEU A 12 18.83 17.00 13.50
CA LEU A 12 19.87 16.02 13.17
C LEU A 12 19.95 14.87 14.18
N CYS A 13 19.58 15.09 15.44
CA CYS A 13 19.60 14.09 16.50
C CYS A 13 18.27 13.33 16.67
N THR A 14 17.27 13.53 15.80
CA THR A 14 15.97 12.85 15.88
C THR A 14 15.80 11.87 14.71
N PRO A 15 16.18 10.58 14.84
CA PRO A 15 16.23 9.63 13.71
C PRO A 15 14.90 9.45 12.96
N LEU A 16 13.77 9.53 13.67
CA LEU A 16 12.43 9.39 13.09
C LEU A 16 12.09 10.49 12.07
N LEU A 17 12.73 11.66 12.13
CA LEU A 17 12.54 12.70 11.11
C LEU A 17 13.13 12.32 9.75
N TRP A 18 14.06 11.38 9.74
CA TRP A 18 14.80 10.93 8.56
C TRP A 18 14.35 9.55 8.08
N SER A 19 13.34 8.95 8.72
CA SER A 19 12.88 7.59 8.42
C SER A 19 11.82 7.56 7.31
N SER A 20 11.56 8.67 6.63
CA SER A 20 10.67 8.72 5.47
C SER A 20 11.44 9.28 4.29
N LEU A 21 11.39 8.58 3.17
CA LEU A 21 11.98 8.99 1.90
C LEU A 21 10.93 8.86 0.81
N ASP A 22 10.59 9.98 0.19
CA ASP A 22 9.70 10.03 -0.96
C ASP A 22 10.51 10.50 -2.17
N THR A 23 10.60 9.64 -3.18
CA THR A 23 11.29 9.94 -4.44
C THR A 23 10.34 10.32 -5.57
N THR A 24 9.04 10.31 -5.31
CA THR A 24 8.05 10.78 -6.28
C THR A 24 8.17 12.29 -6.47
N SER A 25 7.95 12.75 -7.70
CA SER A 25 7.77 14.18 -7.95
C SER A 25 6.44 14.63 -7.34
N LYS A 26 6.33 15.93 -7.08
CA LYS A 26 5.04 16.49 -6.68
C LYS A 26 4.03 16.28 -7.83
N PRO A 27 2.73 16.11 -7.52
CA PRO A 27 1.69 16.09 -8.54
C PRO A 27 1.81 17.31 -9.47
N GLY A 28 1.86 17.08 -10.78
CA GLY A 28 2.01 18.14 -11.80
C GLY A 28 3.46 18.55 -12.11
N THR A 29 4.45 17.89 -11.52
CA THR A 29 5.84 17.97 -11.97
C THR A 29 6.25 16.62 -12.56
N GLU A 30 6.91 16.62 -13.73
CA GLU A 30 7.51 15.41 -14.33
C GLU A 30 8.23 14.59 -13.25
N VAL A 31 8.12 13.26 -13.27
CA VAL A 31 8.77 12.44 -12.24
C VAL A 31 10.25 12.78 -12.24
N ARG A 32 10.73 13.10 -11.05
CA ARG A 32 12.10 13.55 -10.90
C ARG A 32 12.96 12.32 -11.14
N ARG A 33 13.58 12.27 -12.31
CA ARG A 33 14.62 11.28 -12.61
C ARG A 33 15.58 11.20 -11.44
N ILE A 34 15.74 9.99 -10.90
CA ILE A 34 16.66 9.77 -9.79
C ILE A 34 18.08 9.82 -10.34
N TYR A 35 18.72 10.98 -10.19
CA TYR A 35 20.10 11.14 -10.63
C TYR A 35 21.07 10.52 -9.61
N PRO A 36 22.23 10.02 -10.05
CA PRO A 36 23.27 9.48 -9.15
C PRO A 36 23.69 10.45 -8.06
N ALA A 37 23.67 11.76 -8.38
CA ALA A 37 23.96 12.82 -7.43
C ALA A 37 22.98 12.87 -6.24
N ASP A 38 21.73 12.42 -6.44
CA ASP A 38 20.74 12.35 -5.37
C ASP A 38 20.92 11.09 -4.50
N GLN A 39 21.54 10.02 -5.01
CA GLN A 39 21.84 8.81 -4.22
C GLN A 39 22.71 9.11 -2.99
N ALA A 40 23.72 9.97 -3.13
CA ALA A 40 24.56 10.39 -1.99
C ALA A 40 23.74 11.13 -0.92
N ARG A 41 22.77 11.96 -1.35
CA ARG A 41 21.87 12.69 -0.45
C ARG A 41 20.89 11.75 0.24
N TYR A 42 20.32 10.80 -0.48
CA TYR A 42 19.44 9.77 0.09
C TYR A 42 20.18 8.85 1.05
N LYS A 43 21.43 8.51 0.76
CA LYS A 43 22.29 7.76 1.67
C LYS A 43 22.54 8.53 2.96
N ASP A 44 22.90 9.81 2.89
CA ASP A 44 23.08 10.66 4.08
C ASP A 44 21.75 10.77 4.86
N TRP A 45 20.63 11.00 4.16
CA TRP A 45 19.29 11.05 4.75
C TRP A 45 18.97 9.77 5.53
N LEU A 46 19.03 8.61 4.87
CA LEU A 46 18.72 7.32 5.50
C LEU A 46 19.76 6.92 6.56
N SER A 47 21.01 7.38 6.48
CA SER A 47 21.99 7.13 7.55
C SER A 47 21.59 7.77 8.88
N ARG A 48 20.94 8.94 8.84
CA ARG A 48 20.47 9.67 10.04
C ARG A 48 19.29 8.97 10.72
N SER A 49 18.56 8.13 9.99
CA SER A 49 17.45 7.36 10.55
C SER A 49 17.88 6.18 11.43
N GLY A 50 19.19 5.88 11.51
CA GLY A 50 19.73 4.87 12.42
C GLY A 50 19.14 3.49 12.17
N ASN A 51 18.53 2.87 13.19
CA ASN A 51 17.85 1.58 13.10
C ASN A 51 16.31 1.70 13.03
N CYS A 52 15.77 2.92 12.89
CA CYS A 52 14.33 3.10 12.79
C CYS A 52 13.75 2.41 11.55
N PRO A 53 12.52 1.87 11.62
CA PRO A 53 11.79 1.43 10.45
C PRO A 53 11.64 2.58 9.46
N ILE A 54 11.88 2.32 8.19
CA ILE A 54 11.83 3.33 7.13
C ILE A 54 10.59 3.18 6.27
N SER A 55 10.08 4.32 5.83
CA SER A 55 9.03 4.47 4.84
C SER A 55 9.65 4.95 3.55
N ILE A 56 9.56 4.16 2.49
CA ILE A 56 10.08 4.53 1.17
C ILE A 56 8.93 4.58 0.17
N THR A 57 8.85 5.65 -0.59
CA THR A 57 8.00 5.77 -1.79
C THR A 57 8.90 5.91 -3.02
N VAL A 58 8.79 4.97 -3.95
CA VAL A 58 9.51 4.94 -5.23
C VAL A 58 8.56 5.01 -6.40
N ALA A 59 8.92 5.77 -7.42
CA ALA A 59 8.27 5.78 -8.72
C ALA A 59 9.31 5.53 -9.81
N PHE A 60 8.96 4.71 -10.79
CA PHE A 60 9.81 4.37 -11.93
C PHE A 60 9.04 4.66 -13.22
N GLU A 61 9.51 5.60 -14.05
CA GLU A 61 8.88 5.91 -15.35
C GLU A 61 9.46 5.04 -16.47
N GLU A 62 8.66 4.67 -17.47
CA GLU A 62 9.05 3.79 -18.60
C GLU A 62 10.30 4.31 -19.36
N HIS A 63 10.57 5.61 -19.32
CA HIS A 63 11.69 6.26 -19.98
C HIS A 63 12.98 6.35 -19.14
N GLU A 64 12.97 5.84 -17.91
CA GLU A 64 14.18 5.79 -17.11
C GLU A 64 15.17 4.76 -17.68
N ASN A 65 16.46 5.11 -17.63
CA ASN A 65 17.51 4.20 -18.06
C ASN A 65 17.54 3.00 -17.10
N ARG A 66 17.31 1.79 -17.61
CA ARG A 66 17.37 0.52 -16.86
C ARG A 66 18.61 0.40 -15.97
N PHE A 67 19.75 0.94 -16.43
CA PHE A 67 20.98 0.96 -15.64
C PHE A 67 20.78 1.70 -14.31
N TRP A 68 20.18 2.90 -14.33
CA TRP A 68 19.92 3.68 -13.12
C TRP A 68 18.87 3.04 -12.23
N MET A 69 17.86 2.41 -12.83
CA MET A 69 16.86 1.63 -12.09
C MET A 69 17.53 0.50 -11.30
N GLU A 70 18.45 -0.26 -11.89
CA GLU A 70 19.17 -1.32 -11.18
C GLU A 70 20.07 -0.79 -10.05
N GLU A 71 20.77 0.33 -10.28
CA GLU A 71 21.57 0.95 -9.22
C GLU A 71 20.71 1.49 -8.08
N TRP A 72 19.57 2.10 -8.42
CA TRP A 72 18.60 2.56 -7.44
C TRP A 72 17.99 1.41 -6.66
N MET A 73 17.57 0.34 -7.33
CA MET A 73 17.08 -0.88 -6.68
C MET A 73 18.14 -1.48 -5.77
N ARG A 74 19.40 -1.57 -6.21
CA ARG A 74 20.51 -2.02 -5.36
C ARG A 74 20.67 -1.14 -4.11
N PHE A 75 20.54 0.17 -4.27
CA PHE A 75 20.56 1.12 -3.15
C PHE A 75 19.39 0.89 -2.19
N VAL A 76 18.15 0.87 -2.68
CA VAL A 76 16.95 0.72 -1.85
C VAL A 76 16.97 -0.65 -1.14
N CYS A 77 17.29 -1.73 -1.86
CA CYS A 77 17.44 -3.08 -1.29
C CYS A 77 18.48 -3.16 -0.16
N SER A 78 19.49 -2.28 -0.11
CA SER A 78 20.45 -2.25 0.99
C SER A 78 19.83 -1.89 2.35
N TYR A 79 18.59 -1.37 2.36
CA TYR A 79 17.85 -1.00 3.56
C TYR A 79 16.63 -1.91 3.86
N ARG A 80 16.47 -3.03 3.14
CA ARG A 80 15.26 -3.89 3.19
C ARG A 80 14.89 -4.43 4.56
N SER A 81 15.88 -4.79 5.39
CA SER A 81 15.70 -5.27 6.78
C SER A 81 15.17 -4.20 7.75
N ARG A 82 14.94 -2.99 7.23
CA ARG A 82 14.41 -1.84 7.95
C ARG A 82 13.12 -1.33 7.34
N PHE A 83 12.63 -1.88 6.23
CA PHE A 83 11.37 -1.40 5.66
C PHE A 83 10.25 -1.61 6.66
N GLY A 84 9.62 -0.52 7.10
CA GLY A 84 8.33 -0.56 7.79
C GLY A 84 7.19 -0.29 6.82
N ARG A 85 7.45 0.56 5.81
CA ARG A 85 6.49 0.93 4.78
C ARG A 85 7.18 1.05 3.42
N LEU A 86 6.58 0.46 2.41
CA LEU A 86 7.06 0.55 1.04
C LEU A 86 5.89 0.88 0.11
N GLN A 87 6.06 1.91 -0.71
CA GLN A 87 5.13 2.34 -1.73
C GLN A 87 5.86 2.40 -3.06
N VAL A 88 5.25 1.81 -4.07
CA VAL A 88 5.84 1.63 -5.38
C VAL A 88 4.84 2.07 -6.44
N VAL A 89 5.29 2.94 -7.34
CA VAL A 89 4.61 3.25 -8.59
C VAL A 89 5.47 2.72 -9.74
N ASP A 90 4.99 1.66 -10.38
CA ASP A 90 5.68 0.93 -11.44
C ASP A 90 5.16 1.32 -12.82
N GLU A 91 6.00 1.94 -13.62
CA GLU A 91 5.78 2.11 -15.05
C GLU A 91 6.82 1.35 -15.89
N CYS A 92 7.63 0.49 -15.29
CA CYS A 92 8.74 -0.21 -15.95
C CYS A 92 8.62 -1.75 -15.95
N GLY A 93 7.72 -2.33 -15.16
CA GLY A 93 7.62 -3.76 -14.94
C GLY A 93 8.80 -4.30 -14.13
N VAL A 94 9.11 -3.65 -13.00
CA VAL A 94 10.23 -4.06 -12.15
C VAL A 94 9.91 -5.37 -11.42
N ASP A 95 10.93 -6.21 -11.22
CA ASP A 95 10.85 -7.40 -10.37
C ASP A 95 10.78 -6.99 -8.88
N TRP A 96 9.55 -6.88 -8.36
CA TRP A 96 9.26 -6.47 -6.98
C TRP A 96 9.61 -7.54 -5.95
N ASP A 97 9.71 -8.80 -6.34
CA ASP A 97 10.02 -9.89 -5.41
C ASP A 97 11.43 -9.71 -4.83
N ARG A 98 12.37 -9.18 -5.62
CA ARG A 98 13.71 -8.81 -5.14
C ARG A 98 13.70 -7.74 -4.06
N LEU A 99 12.73 -6.83 -4.10
CA LEU A 99 12.61 -5.73 -3.15
C LEU A 99 11.98 -6.20 -1.85
N LEU A 100 10.98 -7.08 -1.96
CA LEU A 100 10.28 -7.68 -0.82
C LEU A 100 11.13 -8.75 -0.12
N TRP A 101 12.13 -9.30 -0.82
CA TRP A 101 13.03 -10.29 -0.24
C TRP A 101 13.71 -9.80 1.05
N ASP A 102 13.69 -10.60 2.10
CA ASP A 102 14.18 -10.32 3.47
C ASP A 102 13.63 -9.03 4.11
N SER A 103 12.42 -8.60 3.72
CA SER A 103 11.75 -7.45 4.33
C SER A 103 10.94 -7.88 5.56
N ASP A 104 11.63 -8.41 6.57
CA ASP A 104 11.05 -8.99 7.78
C ASP A 104 10.22 -8.00 8.61
N LYS A 105 10.45 -6.70 8.49
CA LYS A 105 9.72 -5.66 9.26
C LYS A 105 8.64 -4.95 8.47
N LEU A 106 8.39 -5.35 7.23
CA LEU A 106 7.49 -4.65 6.33
C LEU A 106 6.05 -4.80 6.82
N GLU A 107 5.45 -3.70 7.28
CA GLU A 107 4.06 -3.69 7.76
C GLU A 107 3.07 -3.22 6.70
N TYR A 108 3.53 -2.40 5.75
CA TYR A 108 2.71 -1.83 4.68
C TYR A 108 3.43 -1.95 3.35
N PHE A 109 2.74 -2.49 2.35
CA PHE A 109 3.18 -2.53 0.97
C PHE A 109 2.08 -1.98 0.06
N SER A 110 2.47 -1.10 -0.87
CA SER A 110 1.59 -0.63 -1.94
C SER A 110 2.34 -0.73 -3.26
N LEU A 111 1.69 -1.31 -4.26
CA LEU A 111 2.16 -1.38 -5.63
C LEU A 111 1.08 -0.82 -6.55
N GLN A 112 1.43 0.20 -7.32
CA GLN A 112 0.60 0.79 -8.36
C GLN A 112 1.29 0.59 -9.71
N SER A 113 0.69 -0.14 -10.64
CA SER A 113 1.24 -0.30 -12.00
C SER A 113 0.55 0.65 -12.98
N ARG A 114 1.26 1.22 -13.96
CA ARG A 114 0.64 2.08 -14.99
C ARG A 114 0.92 1.66 -16.43
N SER A 115 2.06 1.02 -16.70
CA SER A 115 2.53 0.86 -18.08
C SER A 115 2.25 -0.50 -18.71
N LYS A 116 1.86 -1.52 -17.93
CA LYS A 116 1.32 -2.81 -18.41
C LYS A 116 0.78 -3.67 -17.26
N PRO A 117 -0.22 -4.52 -17.53
CA PRO A 117 -0.76 -5.52 -16.59
C PRO A 117 0.21 -6.71 -16.32
N HIS A 118 1.53 -6.50 -16.37
CA HIS A 118 2.52 -7.58 -16.26
C HIS A 118 3.31 -7.59 -14.96
N ALA A 119 3.09 -6.63 -14.06
CA ALA A 119 3.65 -6.70 -12.72
C ALA A 119 3.03 -7.90 -12.00
N LYS A 120 3.74 -9.03 -12.03
CA LYS A 120 3.40 -10.21 -11.25
C LYS A 120 4.07 -10.07 -9.90
N LEU A 121 3.27 -10.23 -8.86
CA LEU A 121 3.78 -10.44 -7.52
C LEU A 121 3.92 -11.96 -7.36
N GLU A 122 5.13 -12.50 -7.30
CA GLU A 122 5.39 -13.93 -7.04
C GLU A 122 6.13 -14.08 -5.70
N THR A 123 5.56 -13.53 -4.63
CA THR A 123 6.23 -13.55 -3.33
C THR A 123 6.26 -14.96 -2.78
N ARG A 124 7.43 -15.60 -2.83
CA ARG A 124 7.69 -16.92 -2.20
C ARG A 124 8.05 -16.81 -0.71
N GLN A 125 8.19 -15.59 -0.16
CA GLN A 125 8.69 -15.36 1.19
C GLN A 125 7.60 -14.89 2.16
N ILE A 126 7.67 -15.43 3.38
CA ILE A 126 6.77 -15.08 4.47
C ILE A 126 6.99 -13.63 4.92
N LEU A 127 6.11 -12.73 4.52
CA LEU A 127 6.06 -11.35 5.04
C LEU A 127 5.26 -11.34 6.35
N ALA A 128 5.85 -11.93 7.39
CA ALA A 128 5.18 -12.20 8.66
C ALA A 128 4.62 -10.97 9.37
N TYR A 129 5.07 -9.76 9.04
CA TYR A 129 4.61 -8.53 9.68
C TYR A 129 3.70 -7.68 8.77
N LEU A 130 3.45 -8.12 7.54
CA LEU A 130 2.65 -7.34 6.60
C LEU A 130 1.19 -7.32 7.03
N LYS A 131 0.70 -6.11 7.33
CA LYS A 131 -0.66 -5.84 7.78
C LYS A 131 -1.51 -5.22 6.69
N THR A 132 -0.89 -4.44 5.80
CA THR A 132 -1.59 -3.71 4.75
C THR A 132 -0.96 -3.98 3.40
N LEU A 133 -1.80 -4.44 2.47
CA LEU A 133 -1.43 -4.69 1.08
C LEU A 133 -2.35 -3.87 0.17
N VAL A 134 -1.77 -3.02 -0.67
CA VAL A 134 -2.49 -2.21 -1.66
C VAL A 134 -1.94 -2.54 -3.04
N LEU A 135 -2.81 -2.99 -3.94
CA LEU A 135 -2.49 -3.36 -5.31
C LEU A 135 -3.39 -2.54 -6.22
N ASP A 136 -2.84 -1.62 -7.00
CA ASP A 136 -3.58 -0.75 -7.91
C ASP A 136 -3.12 -0.95 -9.35
N GLN A 137 -4.05 -1.37 -10.22
CA GLN A 137 -3.80 -1.76 -11.60
C GLN A 137 -2.77 -2.91 -11.72
N VAL A 138 -2.66 -3.76 -10.70
CA VAL A 138 -1.72 -4.89 -10.68
C VAL A 138 -2.47 -6.18 -11.03
N VAL A 139 -1.89 -6.99 -11.91
CA VAL A 139 -2.39 -8.34 -12.18
C VAL A 139 -1.86 -9.27 -11.13
N VAL A 140 -2.77 -9.77 -10.31
CA VAL A 140 -2.44 -10.70 -9.25
C VAL A 140 -2.70 -12.10 -9.76
N ASP A 141 -1.67 -12.92 -9.83
CA ASP A 141 -1.84 -14.35 -10.03
C ASP A 141 -2.58 -14.92 -8.81
N HIS A 142 -3.68 -15.63 -9.04
CA HIS A 142 -4.47 -16.23 -7.97
C HIS A 142 -3.64 -17.18 -7.12
N SER A 143 -2.64 -17.85 -7.70
CA SER A 143 -1.71 -18.69 -6.94
C SER A 143 -0.88 -17.90 -5.92
N THR A 144 -0.58 -16.62 -6.19
CA THR A 144 0.09 -15.72 -5.24
C THR A 144 -0.81 -15.40 -4.05
N LEU A 145 -2.11 -15.21 -4.26
CA LEU A 145 -3.04 -14.93 -3.15
C LEU A 145 -3.31 -16.17 -2.29
N ARG A 146 -3.20 -17.38 -2.86
CA ARG A 146 -3.29 -18.66 -2.13
C ARG A 146 -2.07 -18.97 -1.27
N CYS A 147 -1.25 -17.98 -0.97
CA CYS A 147 -0.07 -18.17 -0.14
C CYS A 147 -0.47 -18.13 1.33
N SER A 148 -0.10 -19.16 2.09
CA SER A 148 -0.27 -19.21 3.56
C SER A 148 0.55 -18.15 4.31
N GLN A 149 1.22 -17.27 3.59
CA GLN A 149 2.09 -16.22 4.10
C GLN A 149 1.33 -14.94 4.45
N TRP A 150 0.07 -14.82 4.02
CA TRP A 150 -0.75 -13.62 4.19
C TRP A 150 -1.59 -13.59 5.48
N LEU A 151 -1.29 -14.45 6.47
CA LEU A 151 -2.10 -14.64 7.68
C LEU A 151 -2.32 -13.36 8.51
N ASN A 152 -1.40 -12.40 8.41
CA ASN A 152 -1.38 -11.19 9.21
C ASN A 152 -1.92 -9.95 8.47
N ILE A 153 -2.33 -10.10 7.21
CA ILE A 153 -2.97 -9.00 6.49
C ILE A 153 -4.33 -8.73 7.13
N THR A 154 -4.50 -7.48 7.51
CA THR A 154 -5.73 -6.93 8.09
C THR A 154 -6.42 -5.96 7.13
N HIS A 155 -5.66 -5.37 6.20
CA HIS A 155 -6.17 -4.43 5.22
C HIS A 155 -5.69 -4.84 3.82
N LEU A 156 -6.63 -5.15 2.94
CA LEU A 156 -6.37 -5.49 1.56
C LEU A 156 -7.11 -4.50 0.66
N ALA A 157 -6.39 -3.85 -0.24
CA ALA A 157 -6.97 -3.04 -1.30
C ALA A 157 -6.49 -3.55 -2.64
N VAL A 158 -7.40 -3.94 -3.53
CA VAL A 158 -7.09 -4.44 -4.87
C VAL A 158 -7.95 -3.68 -5.86
N LYS A 159 -7.31 -2.93 -6.76
CA LYS A 159 -7.95 -2.32 -7.91
C LYS A 159 -7.35 -2.97 -9.15
N LEU A 160 -8.18 -3.68 -9.91
CA LEU A 160 -7.73 -4.41 -11.09
C LEU A 160 -7.63 -3.50 -12.31
N PRO A 161 -6.80 -3.87 -13.30
CA PRO A 161 -6.76 -3.20 -14.59
C PRO A 161 -8.11 -3.20 -15.29
N ASP A 162 -8.36 -2.15 -16.05
CA ASP A 162 -9.65 -1.90 -16.68
C ASP A 162 -10.14 -3.03 -17.62
N GLU A 163 -9.19 -3.74 -18.23
CA GLU A 163 -9.44 -4.77 -19.24
C GLU A 163 -9.53 -6.19 -18.65
N GLN A 164 -9.33 -6.37 -17.34
CA GLN A 164 -9.35 -7.69 -16.71
C GLN A 164 -10.56 -7.89 -15.82
N ASN A 165 -11.44 -8.79 -16.26
CA ASN A 165 -12.40 -9.43 -15.38
C ASN A 165 -11.68 -10.51 -14.58
N CYS A 166 -11.51 -10.27 -13.28
CA CYS A 166 -11.09 -11.30 -12.35
C CYS A 166 -12.31 -12.19 -12.02
N PRO A 167 -12.24 -13.51 -12.24
CA PRO A 167 -13.31 -14.41 -11.87
C PRO A 167 -13.56 -14.31 -10.37
N VAL A 168 -14.80 -14.03 -10.00
CA VAL A 168 -15.13 -13.71 -8.61
C VAL A 168 -15.01 -14.91 -7.71
N ASP A 169 -15.31 -16.11 -8.21
CA ASP A 169 -15.02 -17.37 -7.54
C ASP A 169 -13.55 -17.47 -7.10
N GLU A 170 -12.61 -17.14 -7.99
CA GLU A 170 -11.18 -17.24 -7.70
C GLU A 170 -10.72 -16.18 -6.69
N PHE A 171 -11.33 -14.99 -6.75
CA PHE A 171 -11.06 -13.94 -5.77
C PHE A 171 -11.65 -14.26 -4.40
N VAL A 172 -12.86 -14.78 -4.36
CA VAL A 172 -13.53 -15.26 -3.13
C VAL A 172 -12.71 -16.35 -2.47
N GLU A 173 -12.25 -17.34 -3.25
CA GLU A 173 -11.39 -18.40 -2.76
C GLU A 173 -10.09 -17.82 -2.18
N ALA A 174 -9.48 -16.85 -2.89
CA ALA A 174 -8.29 -16.14 -2.42
C ALA A 174 -8.51 -15.41 -1.08
N ILE A 175 -9.65 -14.74 -0.87
CA ILE A 175 -9.92 -14.06 0.40
C ILE A 175 -9.98 -15.05 1.57
N GLY A 176 -10.41 -16.29 1.33
CA GLY A 176 -10.43 -17.35 2.34
C GLY A 176 -9.07 -17.60 3.02
N TYR A 177 -7.96 -17.20 2.39
CA TYR A 177 -6.60 -17.34 2.93
C TYR A 177 -6.19 -16.20 3.89
N PHE A 178 -7.05 -15.20 4.11
CA PHE A 178 -6.77 -14.04 4.96
C PHE A 178 -7.63 -14.07 6.24
N PRO A 179 -7.31 -14.92 7.23
CA PRO A 179 -8.14 -15.10 8.42
C PRO A 179 -8.27 -13.81 9.25
N SER A 180 -7.29 -12.92 9.18
CA SER A 180 -7.23 -11.66 9.94
C SER A 180 -7.80 -10.46 9.18
N LEU A 181 -8.38 -10.64 7.99
CA LEU A 181 -8.81 -9.53 7.14
C LEU A 181 -9.94 -8.74 7.80
N GLN A 182 -9.72 -7.46 8.02
CA GLN A 182 -10.68 -6.53 8.62
C GLN A 182 -11.27 -5.57 7.60
N VAL A 183 -10.46 -5.12 6.63
CA VAL A 183 -10.84 -4.16 5.60
C VAL A 183 -10.50 -4.72 4.24
N LEU A 184 -11.51 -4.84 3.38
CA LEU A 184 -11.33 -5.16 1.97
C LEU A 184 -11.83 -4.01 1.10
N LEU A 185 -10.96 -3.48 0.25
CA LEU A 185 -11.32 -2.57 -0.83
C LEU A 185 -11.09 -3.32 -2.14
N TYR A 186 -12.14 -3.51 -2.94
CA TYR A 186 -12.00 -4.19 -4.23
C TYR A 186 -12.65 -3.37 -5.35
N GLY A 187 -11.90 -3.15 -6.42
CA GLY A 187 -12.32 -2.37 -7.57
C GLY A 187 -12.85 -3.23 -8.72
N ARG A 188 -13.87 -2.72 -9.43
CA ARG A 188 -14.52 -3.30 -10.63
C ARG A 188 -15.05 -4.72 -10.43
N VAL A 189 -16.17 -4.81 -9.71
CA VAL A 189 -16.97 -6.04 -9.60
C VAL A 189 -18.19 -5.94 -10.51
N THR A 190 -18.59 -7.03 -11.15
CA THR A 190 -19.91 -7.15 -11.81
C THR A 190 -21.03 -7.19 -10.77
N ASP A 191 -22.27 -6.90 -11.15
CA ASP A 191 -23.40 -6.95 -10.20
C ASP A 191 -23.58 -8.35 -9.59
N ASP A 192 -23.51 -9.40 -10.42
CA ASP A 192 -23.62 -10.80 -9.98
C ASP A 192 -22.58 -11.16 -8.92
N ALA A 193 -21.35 -10.75 -9.16
CA ALA A 193 -20.23 -10.98 -8.27
C ALA A 193 -20.31 -10.18 -6.97
N ALA A 194 -20.85 -8.96 -7.02
CA ALA A 194 -21.12 -8.19 -5.82
C ALA A 194 -22.19 -8.89 -4.96
N GLU A 195 -23.16 -9.58 -5.58
CA GLU A 195 -24.17 -10.37 -4.89
C GLU A 195 -23.59 -11.66 -4.28
N GLU A 196 -22.70 -12.36 -4.98
CA GLU A 196 -21.94 -13.50 -4.43
C GLU A 196 -21.12 -13.08 -3.21
N LEU A 197 -20.38 -11.97 -3.30
CA LEU A 197 -19.58 -11.43 -2.20
C LEU A 197 -20.44 -11.05 -0.97
N ARG A 198 -21.68 -10.60 -1.20
CA ARG A 198 -22.64 -10.32 -0.11
C ARG A 198 -23.12 -11.57 0.61
N ASN A 199 -23.21 -12.70 -0.09
CA ASN A 199 -23.72 -13.95 0.45
C ASN A 199 -22.66 -14.74 1.25
N LEU A 200 -21.39 -14.35 1.16
CA LEU A 200 -20.32 -14.98 1.90
C LEU A 200 -20.38 -14.65 3.40
N VAL A 201 -20.03 -15.65 4.21
CA VAL A 201 -19.96 -15.50 5.66
C VAL A 201 -18.57 -15.02 6.05
N TRP A 202 -18.48 -13.73 6.35
CA TRP A 202 -17.24 -13.10 6.77
C TRP A 202 -17.16 -13.00 8.29
N TYR A 203 -16.41 -13.89 8.95
CA TYR A 203 -16.36 -13.94 10.42
C TYR A 203 -15.52 -12.82 11.06
N THR A 204 -14.48 -12.34 10.37
CA THR A 204 -13.50 -11.38 10.92
C THR A 204 -13.53 -10.01 10.27
N LEU A 205 -14.23 -9.90 9.15
CA LEU A 205 -14.25 -8.72 8.33
C LEU A 205 -15.17 -7.65 8.91
N ARG A 206 -14.63 -6.44 9.08
CA ARG A 206 -15.34 -5.29 9.68
C ARG A 206 -15.87 -4.34 8.62
N SER A 207 -15.23 -4.25 7.46
CA SER A 207 -15.60 -3.36 6.38
C SER A 207 -15.22 -3.95 5.02
N VAL A 208 -16.18 -3.95 4.10
CA VAL A 208 -15.97 -4.21 2.67
C VAL A 208 -16.45 -2.99 1.91
N THR A 209 -15.60 -2.47 1.02
CA THR A 209 -16.01 -1.50 0.00
C THR A 209 -15.77 -2.11 -1.36
N LEU A 210 -16.85 -2.27 -2.12
CA LEU A 210 -16.79 -2.74 -3.51
C LEU A 210 -17.08 -1.55 -4.42
N VAL A 211 -16.21 -1.33 -5.40
CA VAL A 211 -16.47 -0.38 -6.49
C VAL A 211 -17.07 -1.18 -7.64
N VAL A 212 -18.38 -1.05 -7.84
CA VAL A 212 -19.12 -1.74 -8.90
C VAL A 212 -19.06 -0.88 -10.16
N HIS A 213 -18.61 -1.48 -11.26
CA HIS A 213 -18.53 -0.79 -12.54
C HIS A 213 -19.85 -0.97 -13.29
N LYS A 214 -20.64 0.10 -13.43
CA LYS A 214 -21.83 0.09 -14.28
C LYS A 214 -21.43 0.44 -15.70
N GLU A 215 -21.78 -0.40 -16.66
CA GLU A 215 -21.25 -0.35 -18.02
C GLU A 215 -21.46 0.97 -18.79
N LEU A 216 -22.27 1.95 -18.35
CA LEU A 216 -22.54 3.14 -19.17
C LEU A 216 -22.74 4.50 -18.45
N GLU A 217 -22.80 4.62 -17.12
CA GLU A 217 -22.94 5.93 -16.46
C GLU A 217 -22.28 5.94 -15.07
N GLN A 218 -21.27 6.80 -14.88
CA GLN A 218 -20.61 7.20 -13.62
C GLN A 218 -20.33 6.08 -12.60
N GLU A 219 -19.04 5.76 -12.38
CA GLU A 219 -18.59 4.93 -11.25
C GLU A 219 -19.14 5.49 -9.92
N GLN A 220 -20.08 4.79 -9.29
CA GLN A 220 -20.53 5.10 -7.94
C GLN A 220 -20.02 4.02 -6.99
N PRO A 221 -19.25 4.37 -5.94
CA PRO A 221 -18.85 3.40 -4.94
C PRO A 221 -20.11 2.89 -4.22
N ILE A 222 -20.35 1.57 -4.29
CA ILE A 222 -21.40 0.95 -3.48
C ILE A 222 -20.79 0.70 -2.11
N PHE A 223 -21.05 1.63 -1.20
CA PHE A 223 -20.78 1.39 0.20
C PHE A 223 -21.71 0.28 0.69
N ILE A 224 -21.16 -0.83 1.16
CA ILE A 224 -21.92 -1.85 1.87
C ILE A 224 -21.87 -1.44 3.34
N PRO A 225 -22.88 -0.73 3.87
CA PRO A 225 -22.88 -0.38 5.28
C PRO A 225 -22.90 -1.68 6.08
N GLU A 226 -22.03 -1.74 7.09
CA GLU A 226 -21.97 -2.75 8.15
C GLU A 226 -22.68 -4.06 7.80
N LEU A 227 -21.92 -5.04 7.31
CA LEU A 227 -22.33 -6.44 7.41
C LEU A 227 -22.67 -6.67 8.90
N ARG A 228 -23.96 -6.66 9.22
CA ARG A 228 -24.45 -6.98 10.57
C ARG A 228 -24.12 -8.44 10.81
N LEU A 229 -22.91 -8.68 11.30
CA LEU A 229 -22.51 -9.89 11.99
C LEU A 229 -23.65 -10.22 12.95
N ARG A 230 -24.29 -11.38 12.77
CA ARG A 230 -25.33 -11.86 13.68
C ARG A 230 -24.80 -11.70 15.11
N GLU A 231 -25.55 -10.93 15.88
CA GLU A 231 -25.21 -10.44 17.21
C GLU A 231 -24.63 -11.54 18.11
N GLN A 232 -23.36 -11.41 18.48
CA GLN A 232 -22.94 -11.67 19.85
C GLN A 232 -22.68 -10.31 20.50
N GLN A 233 -23.37 -10.07 21.60
CA GLN A 233 -23.65 -8.75 22.19
C GLN A 233 -22.44 -7.80 22.25
N PRO A 234 -22.60 -6.50 21.91
CA PRO A 234 -21.57 -5.51 22.12
C PRO A 234 -21.45 -5.14 23.60
N VAL A 235 -20.25 -5.30 24.17
CA VAL A 235 -19.87 -4.58 25.38
C VAL A 235 -19.58 -3.14 24.99
N ILE A 236 -20.45 -2.22 25.40
CA ILE A 236 -20.29 -0.78 25.25
C ILE A 236 -19.20 -0.31 26.23
N LEU A 237 -18.14 0.33 25.74
CA LEU A 237 -17.25 1.13 26.58
C LEU A 237 -17.51 2.62 26.28
N PRO A 238 -17.89 3.43 27.29
CA PRO A 238 -18.03 4.87 27.13
C PRO A 238 -16.71 5.58 27.48
N VAL A 239 -16.53 6.75 26.85
CA VAL A 239 -15.56 7.80 27.17
C VAL A 239 -14.14 7.55 26.67
N LEU A 240 -13.63 8.48 25.85
CA LEU A 240 -12.27 9.05 25.96
C LEU A 240 -12.22 10.35 25.13
N ASP A 241 -12.51 11.47 25.80
CA ASP A 241 -12.06 12.81 25.40
C ASP A 241 -10.55 12.90 25.64
N PHE A 242 -9.74 13.09 24.60
CA PHE A 242 -8.39 13.63 24.76
C PHE A 242 -8.00 14.51 23.55
N TRP A 243 -7.66 15.76 23.86
CA TRP A 243 -6.92 16.67 22.99
C TRP A 243 -5.50 16.13 22.79
N MET A 244 -5.05 15.95 21.55
CA MET A 244 -3.69 15.51 21.23
C MET A 244 -3.02 16.50 20.29
N MET A 245 -1.89 17.07 20.73
CA MET A 245 -0.99 17.88 19.89
C MET A 245 -0.46 17.04 18.72
N ARG A 246 -0.69 17.55 17.50
CA ARG A 246 -0.34 16.88 16.23
C ARG A 246 1.13 17.10 15.88
N CYS A 247 1.95 16.05 15.99
CA CYS A 247 3.24 15.96 15.28
C CYS A 247 3.08 15.01 14.07
N ALA A 248 3.19 15.60 12.88
CA ALA A 248 3.53 15.07 11.55
C ALA A 248 3.42 13.55 11.20
N ARG A 249 2.47 12.80 11.75
CA ARG A 249 1.95 11.57 11.12
C ARG A 249 0.54 11.85 10.66
N LYS A 250 0.30 11.81 9.35
CA LYS A 250 -1.08 11.72 8.83
C LYS A 250 -1.68 10.41 9.38
N PRO A 251 -2.79 10.45 10.12
CA PRO A 251 -3.45 9.24 10.59
C PRO A 251 -3.96 8.40 9.40
N LEU A 252 -3.99 7.08 9.58
CA LEU A 252 -4.51 6.10 8.60
C LEU A 252 -5.92 6.48 8.07
N VAL A 253 -6.73 7.12 8.92
CA VAL A 253 -8.09 7.58 8.61
C VAL A 253 -8.12 8.70 7.56
N THR A 254 -7.16 9.63 7.57
CA THR A 254 -7.08 10.67 6.52
C THR A 254 -6.67 10.12 5.14
N TRP A 255 -6.20 8.87 5.04
CA TRP A 255 -5.85 8.22 3.76
C TRP A 255 -7.08 7.59 3.09
N LEU A 256 -8.00 6.98 3.84
CA LEU A 256 -9.28 6.51 3.29
C LEU A 256 -10.10 7.69 2.75
N GLU A 257 -10.13 8.82 3.46
CA GLU A 257 -10.78 10.05 2.97
C GLU A 257 -10.03 10.73 1.82
N GLN A 258 -8.69 10.71 1.80
CA GLN A 258 -7.91 11.27 0.69
C GLN A 258 -8.00 10.42 -0.58
N ASN A 259 -8.14 9.09 -0.49
CA ASN A 259 -8.36 8.22 -1.66
C ASN A 259 -9.83 8.09 -2.06
N ALA A 260 -10.78 8.21 -1.13
CA ALA A 260 -12.18 8.41 -1.49
C ALA A 260 -12.41 9.74 -2.22
N ASN A 261 -11.55 10.74 -2.00
CA ASN A 261 -11.54 12.04 -2.70
C ASN A 261 -10.46 12.14 -3.80
N VAL A 262 -9.74 11.06 -4.14
CA VAL A 262 -9.04 11.00 -5.43
C VAL A 262 -10.16 11.01 -6.46
N ARG A 263 -10.35 12.15 -7.14
CA ARG A 263 -11.29 12.23 -8.24
C ARG A 263 -10.91 11.16 -9.24
N TRP A 264 -11.83 10.23 -9.44
CA TRP A 264 -11.90 9.32 -10.58
C TRP A 264 -12.00 10.23 -11.82
N THR A 265 -10.86 10.57 -12.41
CA THR A 265 -10.74 11.30 -13.68
C THR A 265 -10.23 10.36 -14.74
#